data_AF-A0A261D3Q3-F1
#
_entry.id   AF-A0A261D3Q3-F1
#
_cell.length_a   1.000
_cell.length_b   1.000
_cell.length_c   1.000
_cell.angle_alpha   90.00
_cell.angle_beta   90.00
_cell.angle_gamma   90.00
#
_symmetry.space_group_name_H-M   'P 1'
#
loop_
_entity.id
_entity.type
_entity.pdbx_description
1 polymer ?
#
loop_
_entity_poly.entity_id
_entity_poly.type
_entity_poly.pdbx_seq_one_letter_code
_entity_poly.pdbx_strand_id
1 'polypeptide(L)'
;MKRQLTNTLSAGAPTGMRPDSNAIQAKYFVDQLEAWATKIEQDIAARRTSDSIGHAQRRELYEVRRQIDALHARYPSVFGSIARQTR
;
A
#
# COMPACT_ATOMS: atom_id res chain seq x y z
N MET A 1 -8.55 -52.25 -32.09
CA MET A 1 -7.14 -51.83 -32.03
C MET A 1 -7.00 -50.77 -30.94
N LYS A 2 -6.02 -50.96 -30.05
CA LYS A 2 -5.91 -50.26 -28.75
C LYS A 2 -5.07 -48.98 -28.88
N ARG A 3 -5.59 -47.92 -28.27
CA ARG A 3 -5.03 -46.60 -27.91
C ARG A 3 -3.50 -46.48 -27.95
N GLN A 4 -3.04 -45.45 -28.66
CA GLN A 4 -1.74 -44.80 -28.42
C GLN A 4 -1.99 -43.28 -28.46
N LEU A 5 -2.12 -42.67 -27.28
CA LEU A 5 -2.00 -41.23 -27.06
C LEU A 5 -1.02 -41.06 -25.91
N THR A 6 0.27 -41.12 -26.23
CA THR A 6 1.34 -40.70 -25.34
C THR A 6 1.42 -39.18 -25.36
N ASN A 7 0.50 -38.52 -24.68
CA ASN A 7 0.67 -37.11 -24.32
C ASN A 7 1.26 -37.08 -22.91
N THR A 8 2.59 -37.12 -22.84
CA THR A 8 3.36 -36.76 -21.65
C THR A 8 3.10 -35.28 -21.36
N LEU A 9 2.06 -35.00 -20.57
CA LEU A 9 1.87 -33.71 -19.93
C LEU A 9 3.01 -33.55 -18.91
N SER A 10 4.03 -32.83 -19.35
CA SER A 10 5.19 -32.44 -18.55
C SER A 10 4.70 -31.72 -17.30
N ALA A 11 4.78 -32.44 -16.18
CA ALA A 11 4.71 -31.86 -14.85
C ALA A 11 5.95 -30.97 -14.68
N GLY A 12 5.74 -29.66 -14.54
CA GLY A 12 6.82 -28.73 -14.26
C GLY A 12 6.71 -27.38 -14.95
N ALA A 13 5.54 -26.71 -14.88
CA ALA A 13 5.60 -25.26 -14.83
C ALA A 13 5.95 -24.91 -13.37
N PRO A 14 7.07 -24.21 -13.08
CA PRO A 14 7.22 -23.64 -11.75
C PRO A 14 6.01 -22.76 -11.56
N THR A 15 5.24 -23.02 -10.51
CA THR A 15 4.17 -22.15 -10.04
C THR A 15 4.82 -20.82 -9.70
N GLY A 16 5.05 -19.99 -10.72
CA GLY A 16 5.57 -18.65 -10.58
C GLY A 16 4.60 -17.96 -9.65
N MET A 17 5.09 -17.58 -8.47
CA MET A 17 4.35 -16.82 -7.48
C MET A 17 3.57 -15.74 -8.21
N ARG A 18 2.25 -15.94 -8.33
CA ARG A 18 1.37 -14.89 -8.79
C ARG A 18 1.58 -13.76 -7.78
N PRO A 19 2.00 -12.56 -8.21
CA PRO A 19 2.24 -11.49 -7.26
C PRO A 19 0.95 -11.28 -6.47
N ASP A 20 1.06 -11.29 -5.15
CA ASP A 20 -0.09 -11.21 -4.25
C ASP A 20 -0.87 -9.94 -4.61
N SER A 21 -2.07 -10.10 -5.19
CA SER A 21 -2.82 -8.96 -5.73
C SER A 21 -3.20 -7.98 -4.64
N ASN A 22 -3.31 -8.44 -3.39
CA ASN A 22 -3.56 -7.59 -2.24
C ASN A 22 -2.33 -6.76 -1.88
N ALA A 23 -1.11 -7.32 -2.01
CA ALA A 23 0.14 -6.59 -1.86
C ALA A 23 0.30 -5.48 -2.92
N ILE A 24 -0.01 -5.76 -4.19
CA ILE A 24 0.02 -4.75 -5.25
C ILE A 24 -0.98 -3.63 -4.95
N GLN A 25 -2.20 -3.97 -4.56
CA GLN A 25 -3.22 -3.00 -4.19
C GLN A 25 -2.83 -2.18 -2.96
N ALA A 26 -2.24 -2.83 -1.94
CA ALA A 26 -1.77 -2.15 -0.74
C ALA A 26 -0.72 -1.08 -1.09
N LYS A 27 0.23 -1.41 -1.95
CA LYS A 27 1.25 -0.45 -2.42
C LYS A 27 0.60 0.74 -3.13
N TYR A 28 -0.33 0.47 -4.06
CA TYR A 28 -1.08 1.51 -4.74
C TYR A 28 -1.83 2.43 -3.76
N PHE A 29 -2.50 1.87 -2.74
CA PHE A 29 -3.20 2.67 -1.74
C PHE A 29 -2.25 3.51 -0.88
N VAL A 30 -1.10 2.96 -0.47
CA VAL A 30 -0.08 3.74 0.25
C VAL A 30 0.38 4.92 -0.60
N ASP A 31 0.74 4.70 -1.87
CA ASP A 31 1.17 5.79 -2.77
C ASP A 31 0.11 6.90 -2.89
N GLN A 32 -1.19 6.53 -2.98
CA GLN A 32 -2.29 7.51 -3.01
C GLN A 32 -2.45 8.26 -1.67
N LEU A 33 -2.33 7.56 -0.55
CA LEU A 33 -2.43 8.16 0.77
C LEU A 33 -1.25 9.10 1.06
N GLU A 34 -0.03 8.76 0.64
CA GLU A 34 1.15 9.62 0.75
C GLU A 34 1.01 10.90 -0.08
N ALA A 35 0.51 10.78 -1.32
CA ALA A 35 0.23 11.94 -2.16
C ALA A 35 -0.84 12.85 -1.53
N TRP A 36 -1.88 12.27 -0.92
CA TRP A 36 -2.91 13.03 -0.22
C TRP A 36 -2.37 13.72 1.05
N ALA A 37 -1.57 13.02 1.87
CA ALA A 37 -0.91 13.60 3.03
C ALA A 37 -0.04 14.81 2.65
N THR A 38 0.77 14.66 1.60
CA THR A 38 1.60 15.75 1.06
C THR A 38 0.76 16.96 0.65
N LYS A 39 -0.38 16.73 -0.01
CA LYS A 39 -1.29 17.80 -0.41
C LYS A 39 -1.90 18.52 0.80
N ILE A 40 -2.32 17.78 1.83
CA ILE A 40 -2.86 18.38 3.06
C ILE A 40 -1.77 19.21 3.77
N GLU A 41 -0.53 18.72 3.84
CA GLU A 41 0.61 19.45 4.41
C GLU A 41 0.88 20.75 3.66
N GLN A 42 0.86 20.70 2.33
CA GLN A 42 1.01 21.89 1.48
C GLN A 42 -0.13 22.88 1.72
N ASP A 43 -1.38 22.41 1.83
CA ASP A 43 -2.53 23.28 2.10
C ASP A 43 -2.45 23.94 3.49
N ILE A 44 -1.94 23.22 4.49
CA ILE A 44 -1.68 23.75 5.84
C ILE A 44 -0.56 24.80 5.78
N ALA A 45 0.53 24.52 5.06
CA ALA A 45 1.69 25.41 4.96
C ALA A 45 1.42 26.67 4.13
N ALA A 46 0.60 26.55 3.08
CA ALA A 46 0.31 27.62 2.13
C ALA A 46 -0.68 28.67 2.65
N ARG A 47 -1.41 28.40 3.75
CA ARG A 47 -2.50 29.28 4.20
C ARG A 47 -2.28 29.82 5.60
N ARG A 48 -2.66 31.10 5.78
CA ARG A 48 -3.28 31.60 7.02
C ARG A 48 -4.69 31.02 7.11
N THR A 49 -4.81 29.70 7.24
CA THR A 49 -6.11 29.05 7.39
C THR A 49 -6.74 29.55 8.68
N SER A 50 -8.02 29.93 8.64
CA SER A 50 -8.85 30.07 9.83
C SER A 50 -8.63 28.84 10.73
N ASP A 51 -8.43 29.05 12.03
CA ASP A 51 -8.02 27.99 12.97
C ASP A 51 -8.88 26.72 12.85
N SER A 52 -10.18 26.87 12.59
CA SER A 52 -11.12 25.75 12.43
C SER A 52 -10.81 24.87 11.22
N ILE A 53 -10.43 25.46 10.08
CA ILE A 53 -10.05 24.74 8.86
C ILE A 53 -8.71 24.03 9.07
N GLY A 54 -7.75 24.70 9.73
CA GLY A 54 -6.46 24.10 10.06
C GLY A 54 -6.58 22.91 11.02
N HIS A 55 -7.51 22.94 11.97
CA HIS A 55 -7.78 21.79 12.85
C HIS A 55 -8.44 20.60 12.14
N ALA A 56 -9.33 20.86 11.17
CA ALA A 56 -9.91 19.80 10.35
C ALA A 56 -8.84 19.12 9.48
N GLN A 57 -8.02 19.90 8.78
CA GLN A 57 -6.93 19.40 7.94
C GLN A 57 -5.88 18.62 8.74
N ARG A 58 -5.52 19.09 9.95
CA ARG A 58 -4.60 18.35 10.83
C ARG A 58 -5.16 17.01 11.29
N ARG A 59 -6.48 16.92 11.55
CA ARG A 59 -7.15 15.65 11.89
C ARG A 59 -7.16 14.70 10.69
N GLU A 60 -7.51 15.21 9.51
CA GLU A 60 -7.49 14.44 8.27
C GLU A 60 -6.09 13.86 8.00
N LEU A 61 -5.06 14.69 8.10
CA LEU A 61 -3.67 14.27 7.94
C LEU A 61 -3.26 13.17 8.93
N TYR A 62 -3.70 13.26 10.19
CA TYR A 62 -3.47 12.21 11.18
C TYR A 62 -4.12 10.88 10.79
N GLU A 63 -5.38 10.90 10.34
CA GLU A 63 -6.08 9.69 9.90
C GLU A 63 -5.42 9.06 8.68
N VAL A 64 -4.97 9.86 7.71
CA VAL A 64 -4.23 9.37 6.53
C VAL A 64 -2.96 8.64 6.95
N ARG A 65 -2.15 9.24 7.82
CA ARG A 65 -0.91 8.63 8.33
C ARG A 65 -1.19 7.35 9.10
N ARG A 66 -2.26 7.32 9.90
CA ARG A 66 -2.70 6.11 10.60
C ARG A 66 -3.10 4.99 9.63
N GLN A 67 -3.75 5.31 8.52
CA GLN A 67 -4.11 4.32 7.49
C GLN A 67 -2.88 3.76 6.79
N ILE A 68 -1.88 4.62 6.50
CA ILE A 68 -0.59 4.19 5.96
C ILE A 68 0.10 3.23 6.93
N ASP A 69 0.20 3.59 8.21
CA ASP A 69 0.80 2.73 9.25
C ASP A 69 0.08 1.38 9.37
N ALA A 70 -1.25 1.38 9.27
CA ALA A 70 -2.04 0.14 9.30
C ALA A 70 -1.77 -0.75 8.07
N LEU A 71 -1.60 -0.17 6.88
CA LEU A 71 -1.23 -0.90 5.67
C LEU A 71 0.19 -1.47 5.78
N HIS A 72 1.12 -0.69 6.29
CA HIS A 72 2.50 -1.15 6.55
C HIS A 72 2.56 -2.29 7.56
N ALA A 73 1.79 -2.21 8.65
CA ALA A 73 1.69 -3.28 9.64
C ALA A 73 1.02 -4.55 9.08
N ARG A 74 0.06 -4.40 8.17
CA ARG A 74 -0.67 -5.52 7.56
C ARG A 74 0.13 -6.25 6.47
N TYR A 75 1.01 -5.54 5.76
CA TYR A 75 1.78 -6.07 4.64
C TYR A 75 3.31 -5.88 4.84
N PRO A 76 3.90 -6.44 5.91
CA PRO A 76 5.32 -6.24 6.23
C PRO A 76 6.28 -6.81 5.17
N SER A 77 5.85 -7.80 4.39
CA SER A 77 6.61 -8.35 3.26
C SER A 77 6.72 -7.40 2.06
N VAL A 78 5.84 -6.40 1.98
CA VAL A 78 5.75 -5.44 0.86
C VAL A 78 6.50 -4.15 1.18
N PHE A 79 6.33 -3.66 2.41
CA PHE A 79 6.84 -2.37 2.85
C PHE A 79 8.08 -2.47 3.75
N GLY A 80 8.46 -3.69 4.14
CA GLY A 80 9.44 -3.93 5.18
C GLY A 80 8.84 -3.69 6.58
N SER A 81 9.52 -4.20 7.61
CA SER A 81 9.19 -3.82 8.98
C SER A 81 9.59 -2.37 9.16
N ILE A 82 8.62 -1.46 9.25
CA ILE A 82 8.88 -0.08 9.66
C ILE A 82 9.32 -0.12 11.11
N ALA A 83 10.61 -0.35 11.32
CA ALA A 83 11.30 0.11 12.50
C ALA A 83 11.13 1.62 12.48
N ARG A 84 10.10 2.12 13.17
CA ARG A 84 9.94 3.54 13.45
C ARG A 84 11.26 3.99 14.05
N GLN A 85 12.11 4.64 13.26
CA GLN A 85 13.25 5.39 13.78
C GLN A 85 12.64 6.59 14.50
N THR A 86 12.23 6.38 15.74
CA THR A 86 12.24 7.42 16.76
C THR A 86 13.71 7.84 16.91
N ARG A 87 14.06 8.99 16.36
CA ARG A 87 15.28 9.70 16.71
C ARG A 87 14.94 11.17 16.94
#